data_AF-A0A5N6UKX5-F1
#
_entry.id   AF-A0A5N6UKX5-F1
#
_cell.length_a   1.000
_cell.length_b   1.000
_cell.length_c   1.000
_cell.angle_alpha   90.00
_cell.angle_beta   90.00
_cell.angle_gamma   90.00
#
_symmetry.space_group_name_H-M   'P 1'
#
loop_
_entity.id
_entity.type
_entity.pdbx_description
1 polymer ?
#
loop_
_entity_poly.entity_id
_entity_poly.type
_entity_poly.pdbx_seq_one_letter_code
_entity_poly.pdbx_strand_id
1 'polypeptide(L)'
;MFHITNLFQSFAACFSTSTRRQPTAIEAIKRNVTKYQNARPLSSSEQSTATMATNVMVIEHTLEEQPHDIIEAEMKWGISFFRDYSGYKVEDHSLSRIILSARYQKNPMKMRFVSCPKVIYAHDLGQENRDLLRIKLDAVVRLIPWNKLEERFQIKRDDWFIVSDVPEGIQETLQKGL
;
A
#
# COMPACT_ATOMS: atom_id res chain seq x y z
N MET A 1 0.16 -38.23 -20.94
CA MET A 1 1.07 -39.06 -20.12
C MET A 1 2.27 -38.19 -19.77
N PHE A 2 2.44 -37.88 -18.48
CA PHE A 2 3.43 -36.93 -17.96
C PHE A 2 4.84 -37.53 -17.96
N HIS A 3 5.85 -36.72 -18.31
CA HIS A 3 7.24 -36.96 -17.92
C HIS A 3 7.90 -35.67 -17.46
N ILE A 4 7.91 -35.47 -16.14
CA ILE A 4 8.75 -34.51 -15.42
C ILE A 4 9.90 -35.32 -14.83
N THR A 5 11.08 -35.24 -15.44
CA THR A 5 12.33 -35.70 -14.81
C THR A 5 13.46 -34.81 -15.28
N ASN A 6 13.82 -33.82 -14.46
CA ASN A 6 15.20 -33.42 -14.14
C ASN A 6 15.21 -32.08 -13.40
N LEU A 7 15.10 -32.12 -12.07
CA LEU A 7 15.44 -30.96 -11.22
C LEU A 7 15.90 -31.36 -9.80
N PHE A 8 16.53 -32.52 -9.65
CA PHE A 8 17.03 -32.99 -8.34
C PHE A 8 18.46 -33.54 -8.40
N GLN A 9 19.36 -32.87 -9.13
CA GLN A 9 20.78 -33.26 -9.17
C GLN A 9 21.77 -32.15 -8.79
N SER A 10 21.34 -31.02 -8.23
CA SER A 10 22.27 -29.93 -7.88
C SER A 10 22.21 -29.45 -6.41
N PHE A 11 22.12 -30.37 -5.45
CA PHE A 11 22.31 -30.03 -4.03
C PHE A 11 23.40 -30.83 -3.31
N ALA A 12 24.09 -31.76 -3.97
CA ALA A 12 25.10 -32.62 -3.33
C ALA A 12 26.54 -32.15 -3.55
N ALA A 13 26.80 -30.83 -3.56
CA ALA A 13 28.15 -30.29 -3.62
C ALA A 13 28.26 -29.04 -2.74
N CYS A 14 28.30 -29.21 -1.42
CA CYS A 14 28.86 -28.24 -0.46
C CYS A 14 28.77 -28.80 0.98
N PHE A 15 29.43 -29.94 1.27
CA PHE A 15 29.73 -30.29 2.66
C PHE A 15 31.20 -30.63 2.78
N SER A 16 32.03 -29.59 2.94
CA SER A 16 33.36 -29.71 3.52
C SER A 16 33.36 -29.04 4.90
N THR A 17 33.57 -29.89 5.89
CA THR A 17 33.85 -29.70 7.32
C THR A 17 34.23 -28.29 7.79
N SER A 18 33.45 -27.73 8.71
CA SER A 18 33.91 -26.70 9.64
C SER A 18 33.55 -27.08 11.07
N THR A 19 34.59 -27.42 11.83
CA THR A 19 34.56 -27.69 13.27
C THR A 19 34.39 -26.37 14.02
N ARG A 20 33.16 -26.02 14.38
CA ARG A 20 32.88 -25.06 15.45
C ARG A 20 31.56 -25.43 16.12
N ARG A 21 31.62 -25.76 17.42
CA ARG A 21 30.43 -26.05 18.24
C ARG A 21 29.39 -24.93 18.06
N GLN A 22 28.30 -25.21 17.35
CA GLN A 22 27.13 -24.36 17.31
C GLN A 22 26.35 -24.52 18.63
N PRO A 23 25.95 -23.43 19.30
CA PRO A 23 24.97 -23.50 20.37
C PRO A 23 23.65 -24.01 19.83
N THR A 24 23.06 -25.00 20.50
CA THR A 24 21.78 -25.61 20.12
C THR A 24 20.69 -24.55 20.04
N ALA A 25 19.79 -24.63 19.05
CA ALA A 25 18.69 -23.68 18.80
C ALA A 25 17.88 -23.30 20.06
N ILE A 26 17.82 -24.19 21.05
CA ILE A 26 17.17 -23.99 22.34
C ILE A 26 17.82 -22.86 23.16
N GLU A 27 19.14 -22.68 23.11
CA GLU A 27 19.83 -21.60 23.83
C GLU A 27 19.65 -20.22 23.17
N ALA A 28 19.52 -20.18 21.85
CA ALA A 28 19.23 -18.94 21.12
C ALA A 28 17.81 -18.42 21.44
N ILE A 29 16.84 -19.33 21.56
CA ILE A 29 15.47 -18.99 21.94
C ILE A 29 15.43 -18.46 23.39
N LYS A 30 16.14 -19.10 24.33
CA LYS A 30 16.19 -18.63 25.73
C LYS A 30 16.81 -17.23 25.89
N ARG A 31 17.79 -16.83 25.08
CA ARG A 31 18.34 -15.46 25.11
C ARG A 31 17.38 -14.39 24.58
N ASN A 32 16.53 -14.74 23.61
CA ASN A 32 15.59 -13.76 23.07
C ASN A 32 14.42 -13.51 24.03
N VAL A 33 13.91 -14.55 24.70
CA VAL A 33 12.78 -14.40 25.64
C VAL A 33 13.13 -13.52 26.85
N THR A 34 14.35 -13.63 27.40
CA THR A 34 14.80 -12.76 28.50
C THR A 34 15.02 -11.30 28.10
N LYS A 35 15.25 -11.02 26.80
CA LYS A 35 15.42 -9.65 26.30
C LYS A 35 14.09 -8.87 26.24
N TYR A 36 12.96 -9.56 26.02
CA TYR A 36 11.66 -8.92 25.87
C TYR A 36 10.81 -8.86 27.16
N GLN A 37 11.16 -9.62 28.20
CA GLN A 37 10.44 -9.55 29.49
C GLN A 37 10.78 -8.30 30.33
N ASN A 38 11.87 -7.59 30.03
CA ASN A 38 12.29 -6.40 30.76
C ASN A 38 11.85 -5.07 30.10
N ALA A 39 11.12 -5.11 28.98
CA ALA A 39 10.56 -3.92 28.35
C ALA A 39 9.19 -3.60 28.96
N ARG A 40 9.21 -2.79 30.02
CA ARG A 40 8.03 -2.19 30.67
C ARG A 40 7.19 -1.43 29.63
N PRO A 41 5.84 -1.54 29.60
CA PRO A 41 5.01 -0.70 28.76
C PRO A 41 5.09 0.74 29.28
N LEU A 42 5.62 1.65 28.45
CA LEU A 42 5.63 3.07 28.74
C LEU A 42 4.22 3.61 28.48
N SER A 43 3.49 3.89 29.56
CA SER A 43 2.31 4.73 29.53
C SER A 43 2.71 6.19 29.32
N SER A 44 2.21 6.83 28.28
CA SER A 44 2.06 8.29 28.17
C SER A 44 0.78 8.50 27.34
N SER A 45 -0.36 8.84 27.93
CA SER A 45 -0.70 10.16 28.50
C SER A 45 -0.54 11.28 27.48
N GLU A 46 -1.70 11.69 26.95
CA GLU A 46 -2.12 13.04 26.55
C GLU A 46 -1.12 13.95 25.82
N GLN A 47 -1.48 14.34 24.59
CA GLN A 47 -1.39 15.74 24.22
C GLN A 47 -2.50 16.13 23.24
N SER A 48 -3.40 16.97 23.74
CA SER A 48 -4.47 17.64 23.02
C SER A 48 -3.96 18.80 22.16
N THR A 49 -4.62 19.02 21.02
CA THR A 49 -5.07 20.30 20.41
C THR A 49 -4.12 21.52 20.46
N ALA A 50 -3.87 22.31 19.41
CA ALA A 50 -4.52 22.58 18.13
C ALA A 50 -3.56 23.46 17.30
N THR A 51 -3.68 23.48 15.96
CA THR A 51 -3.75 24.70 15.12
C THR A 51 -4.10 24.30 13.67
N MET A 52 -5.05 25.06 13.11
CA MET A 52 -5.76 24.93 11.83
C MET A 52 -4.89 24.71 10.57
N ALA A 53 -5.13 23.59 9.89
CA ALA A 53 -5.17 23.38 8.43
C ALA A 53 -5.51 21.88 8.24
N THR A 54 -6.80 21.54 8.29
CA THR A 54 -7.27 20.15 8.50
C THR A 54 -7.18 19.29 7.23
N ASN A 55 -5.95 19.00 6.79
CA ASN A 55 -5.64 17.87 5.91
C ASN A 55 -5.04 16.76 6.79
N VAL A 56 -5.89 16.08 7.58
CA VAL A 56 -5.41 15.02 8.48
C VAL A 56 -5.11 13.79 7.66
N MET A 57 -3.84 13.53 7.42
CA MET A 57 -3.37 12.27 6.86
C MET A 57 -3.25 11.26 8.00
N VAL A 58 -4.23 10.36 8.12
CA VAL A 58 -4.20 9.28 9.12
C VAL A 58 -3.52 8.09 8.46
N ILE A 59 -2.20 8.02 8.61
CA ILE A 59 -1.47 6.79 8.32
C ILE A 59 -1.22 6.10 9.66
N GLU A 60 -1.60 4.82 9.79
CA GLU A 60 -1.23 4.01 10.97
C GLU A 60 0.30 3.81 11.08
N HIS A 61 1.07 4.25 10.08
CA HIS A 61 2.53 4.26 10.05
C HIS A 61 3.05 5.62 9.60
N THR A 62 3.85 6.29 10.43
CA THR A 62 4.49 7.58 10.17
C THR A 62 5.19 7.60 8.81
N LEU A 63 4.59 8.26 7.81
CA LEU A 63 5.22 8.41 6.50
C LEU A 63 6.21 9.56 6.56
N GLU A 64 7.50 9.25 6.49
CA GLU A 64 8.54 10.27 6.25
C GLU A 64 8.47 10.83 4.80
N GLU A 65 7.73 10.16 3.90
CA GLU A 65 7.64 10.49 2.48
C GLU A 65 6.20 10.79 2.06
N GLN A 66 5.98 11.94 1.39
CA GLN A 66 4.65 12.30 0.86
C GLN A 66 4.23 11.31 -0.25
N PRO A 67 2.96 10.85 -0.26
CA PRO A 67 2.47 10.00 -1.35
C PRO A 67 2.43 10.76 -2.67
N HIS A 68 2.78 10.06 -3.74
CA HIS A 68 2.64 10.58 -5.11
C HIS A 68 1.20 10.47 -5.58
N ASP A 69 0.77 11.36 -6.47
CA ASP A 69 -0.51 11.17 -7.16
C ASP A 69 -0.47 9.92 -8.04
N ILE A 70 -1.57 9.15 -8.10
CA ILE A 70 -1.63 7.90 -8.85
C ILE A 70 -1.33 8.06 -10.34
N ILE A 71 -1.81 9.13 -10.97
CA ILE A 71 -1.59 9.37 -12.41
C ILE A 71 -0.16 9.82 -12.64
N GLU A 72 0.35 10.76 -11.84
CA GLU A 72 1.75 11.17 -11.92
C GLU A 72 2.68 9.97 -11.70
N ALA A 73 2.34 9.10 -10.74
CA ALA A 73 3.14 7.93 -10.41
C ALA A 73 3.22 6.94 -11.58
N GLU A 74 2.08 6.64 -12.20
CA GLU A 74 1.99 5.76 -13.36
C GLU A 74 2.76 6.34 -14.56
N MET A 75 2.57 7.63 -14.87
CA MET A 75 3.24 8.28 -16.01
C MET A 75 4.76 8.35 -15.84
N LYS A 76 5.21 8.75 -14.65
CA LYS A 76 6.63 9.09 -14.42
C LYS A 76 7.47 7.86 -14.13
N TRP A 77 6.98 6.93 -13.33
CA TRP A 77 7.76 5.76 -12.89
C TRP A 77 7.18 4.42 -13.32
N GLY A 78 5.90 4.38 -13.72
CA GLY A 78 5.16 3.15 -14.00
C GLY A 78 4.93 2.36 -12.72
N ILE A 79 3.69 2.21 -12.28
CA ILE A 79 3.37 1.37 -11.13
C ILE A 79 3.48 -0.08 -11.60
N SER A 80 4.28 -0.87 -10.92
CA SER A 80 4.37 -2.31 -11.18
C SER A 80 3.17 -3.02 -10.56
N PHE A 81 2.98 -2.84 -9.25
CA PHE A 81 1.83 -3.36 -8.51
C PHE A 81 1.63 -2.57 -7.21
N PHE A 82 0.41 -2.63 -6.69
CA PHE A 82 0.07 -2.20 -5.33
C PHE A 82 0.20 -3.39 -4.38
N ARG A 83 0.84 -3.17 -3.22
CA ARG A 83 1.10 -4.21 -2.23
C ARG A 83 0.01 -4.29 -1.18
N ASP A 84 -0.31 -3.15 -0.57
CA ASP A 84 -1.18 -3.07 0.59
C ASP A 84 -1.80 -1.67 0.73
N TYR A 85 -2.86 -1.63 1.53
CA TYR A 85 -3.46 -0.40 2.02
C TYR A 85 -2.58 0.17 3.14
N SER A 86 -2.22 1.45 3.05
CA SER A 86 -1.35 2.12 4.04
C SER A 86 -2.12 3.09 4.92
N GLY A 87 -3.25 3.61 4.47
CA GLY A 87 -4.03 4.59 5.22
C GLY A 87 -4.90 5.45 4.32
N TYR A 88 -5.26 6.64 4.82
CA TYR A 88 -6.14 7.56 4.13
C TYR A 88 -5.84 9.01 4.48
N LYS A 89 -6.30 9.91 3.62
CA LYS A 89 -6.29 11.35 3.83
C LYS A 89 -7.71 11.84 4.03
N VAL A 90 -7.92 12.62 5.08
CA VAL A 90 -9.17 13.32 5.36
C VAL A 90 -8.97 14.80 5.09
N GLU A 91 -9.89 15.39 4.34
CA GLU A 91 -9.98 16.82 4.07
C GLU A 91 -11.41 17.25 4.38
N ASP A 92 -11.58 18.36 5.10
CA ASP A 92 -12.90 18.91 5.48
C ASP A 92 -13.85 17.86 6.10
N HIS A 93 -13.31 17.03 7.00
CA HIS A 93 -14.04 15.94 7.69
C HIS A 93 -14.56 14.81 6.79
N SER A 94 -14.14 14.76 5.53
CA SER A 94 -14.46 13.70 4.58
C SER A 94 -13.19 12.99 4.10
N LEU A 95 -13.25 11.67 3.89
CA LEU A 95 -12.11 10.93 3.35
C LEU A 95 -11.97 11.28 1.87
N SER A 96 -10.90 11.99 1.52
CA SER A 96 -10.68 12.47 0.16
C SER A 96 -9.85 11.50 -0.67
N ARG A 97 -8.86 10.83 -0.06
CA ARG A 97 -7.91 9.94 -0.76
C ARG A 97 -7.57 8.70 0.06
N ILE A 98 -7.45 7.55 -0.60
CA ILE A 98 -6.87 6.32 -0.05
C ILE A 98 -5.38 6.27 -0.39
N ILE A 99 -4.55 5.87 0.57
CA ILE A 99 -3.11 5.72 0.38
C ILE A 99 -2.78 4.24 0.28
N LEU A 100 -2.09 3.88 -0.81
CA LEU A 100 -1.64 2.53 -1.10
C LEU A 100 -0.12 2.49 -1.15
N SER A 101 0.49 1.41 -0.70
CA SER A 101 1.91 1.19 -0.95
C SER A 101 2.07 0.50 -2.30
N ALA A 102 2.99 0.99 -3.12
CA ALA A 102 3.26 0.49 -4.44
C ALA A 102 4.76 0.28 -4.68
N ARG A 103 5.08 -0.58 -5.65
CA ARG A 103 6.40 -0.63 -6.27
C ARG A 103 6.34 -0.03 -7.65
N TYR A 104 7.38 0.72 -8.01
CA TYR A 104 7.51 1.29 -9.34
C TYR A 104 8.41 0.43 -10.22
N GLN A 105 8.14 0.39 -11.51
CA GLN A 105 8.93 -0.36 -12.50
C GLN A 105 10.33 0.22 -12.61
N LYS A 106 10.46 1.55 -12.67
CA LYS A 106 11.77 2.24 -12.75
C LYS A 106 12.57 2.17 -11.44
N ASN A 107 11.96 1.79 -10.31
CA ASN A 107 12.65 1.64 -9.03
C ASN A 107 11.97 0.56 -8.16
N PRO A 108 12.21 -0.73 -8.46
CA PRO A 108 11.48 -1.82 -7.80
C PRO A 108 11.99 -2.13 -6.39
N MET A 109 13.12 -1.56 -5.97
CA MET A 109 13.75 -1.86 -4.69
C MET A 109 13.14 -1.09 -3.51
N LYS A 110 12.50 0.05 -3.78
CA LYS A 110 11.90 0.90 -2.75
C LYS A 110 10.37 0.90 -2.86
N MET A 111 9.71 0.59 -1.75
CA MET A 111 8.27 0.82 -1.60
C MET A 111 7.99 2.31 -1.54
N ARG A 112 6.95 2.76 -2.24
CA ARG A 112 6.50 4.15 -2.29
C ARG A 112 5.02 4.21 -1.95
N PHE A 113 4.55 5.38 -1.51
CA PHE A 113 3.14 5.61 -1.26
C PHE A 113 2.51 6.31 -2.45
N VAL A 114 1.31 5.87 -2.79
CA VAL A 114 0.50 6.42 -3.87
C VAL A 114 -0.83 6.84 -3.29
N SER A 115 -1.15 8.11 -3.49
CA SER A 115 -2.44 8.70 -3.16
C SER A 115 -3.42 8.44 -4.28
N CYS A 116 -4.56 7.86 -3.94
CA CYS A 116 -5.61 7.49 -4.86
C CYS A 116 -6.92 8.21 -4.49
N PRO A 117 -7.42 9.13 -5.33
CA PRO A 117 -8.75 9.73 -5.12
C PRO A 117 -9.87 8.72 -5.39
N LYS A 118 -11.09 9.09 -5.02
CA LYS A 118 -12.31 8.31 -5.31
C LYS A 118 -12.50 8.08 -6.82
N VAL A 119 -12.40 9.16 -7.59
CA VAL A 119 -12.43 9.15 -9.06
C VAL A 119 -11.04 9.49 -9.56
N ILE A 120 -10.50 8.63 -10.42
CA ILE A 120 -9.15 8.76 -10.98
C ILE A 120 -9.28 9.22 -12.42
N TYR A 121 -8.90 10.46 -12.68
CA TYR A 121 -8.95 11.07 -14.00
C TYR A 121 -7.72 10.70 -14.83
N ALA A 122 -7.81 9.61 -15.57
CA ALA A 122 -6.71 9.02 -16.32
C ALA A 122 -6.69 9.43 -17.80
N HIS A 123 -7.19 10.63 -18.12
CA HIS A 123 -7.24 11.13 -19.50
C HIS A 123 -5.86 11.22 -20.18
N ASP A 124 -4.82 11.52 -19.40
CA ASP A 124 -3.42 11.56 -19.86
C ASP A 124 -2.79 10.18 -20.09
N LEU A 125 -3.43 9.11 -19.62
CA LEU A 125 -2.97 7.74 -19.85
C LEU A 125 -3.58 7.20 -21.14
N GLY A 126 -2.74 6.56 -21.96
CA GLY A 126 -3.20 5.75 -23.09
C GLY A 126 -4.12 4.61 -22.62
N GLN A 127 -4.99 4.14 -23.53
CA GLN A 127 -6.04 3.15 -23.20
C GLN A 127 -5.48 1.90 -22.52
N GLU A 128 -4.40 1.32 -23.05
CA GLU A 128 -3.73 0.15 -22.47
C GLU A 128 -3.27 0.40 -21.03
N ASN A 129 -2.66 1.55 -20.76
CA ASN A 129 -2.20 1.91 -19.41
C ASN A 129 -3.37 2.13 -18.46
N ARG A 130 -4.50 2.66 -18.93
CA ARG A 130 -5.73 2.78 -18.14
C ARG A 130 -6.27 1.42 -17.73
N ASP A 131 -6.33 0.48 -18.67
CA ASP A 131 -6.85 -0.86 -18.41
C ASP A 131 -5.91 -1.64 -17.48
N LEU A 132 -4.60 -1.51 -17.66
CA LEU A 132 -3.62 -2.05 -16.72
C LEU A 132 -3.77 -1.42 -15.32
N LEU A 133 -4.00 -0.11 -15.22
CA LEU A 133 -4.22 0.57 -13.95
C LEU A 133 -5.47 0.04 -13.23
N ARG A 134 -6.57 -0.15 -13.97
CA ARG A 134 -7.81 -0.77 -13.43
C ARG A 134 -7.53 -2.16 -12.86
N ILE A 135 -6.83 -3.01 -13.61
CA ILE A 135 -6.47 -4.37 -13.14
C ILE A 135 -5.64 -4.33 -11.86
N LYS A 136 -4.64 -3.42 -11.79
CA LYS A 136 -3.80 -3.25 -10.60
C LYS A 136 -4.63 -2.80 -9.39
N LEU A 137 -5.58 -1.88 -9.59
CA LEU A 137 -6.46 -1.39 -8.54
C LEU A 137 -7.43 -2.48 -8.05
N ASP A 138 -8.05 -3.23 -8.95
CA ASP A 138 -8.94 -4.35 -8.60
C ASP A 138 -8.24 -5.41 -7.74
N ALA A 139 -6.94 -5.63 -7.96
CA ALA A 139 -6.15 -6.57 -7.18
C ALA A 139 -5.99 -6.11 -5.71
N VAL A 140 -5.76 -4.81 -5.46
CA VAL A 140 -5.54 -4.27 -4.11
C VAL A 140 -6.83 -3.88 -3.41
N VAL A 141 -7.92 -3.64 -4.15
CA VAL A 141 -9.25 -3.34 -3.60
C VAL A 141 -9.67 -4.36 -2.54
N ARG A 142 -9.32 -5.64 -2.71
CA ARG A 142 -9.68 -6.70 -1.74
C ARG A 142 -8.93 -6.61 -0.42
N LEU A 143 -7.82 -5.88 -0.38
CA LEU A 143 -6.95 -5.74 0.80
C LEU A 143 -7.32 -4.53 1.67
N ILE A 144 -8.20 -3.65 1.18
CA ILE A 144 -8.64 -2.47 1.91
C ILE A 144 -9.69 -2.88 2.96
N PRO A 145 -9.58 -2.42 4.21
CA PRO A 145 -10.51 -2.76 5.28
C PRO A 145 -11.84 -1.97 5.14
N TRP A 146 -12.61 -2.24 4.08
CA TRP A 146 -13.82 -1.50 3.72
C TRP A 146 -14.83 -1.38 4.85
N ASN A 147 -15.07 -2.44 5.62
CA ASN A 147 -16.02 -2.41 6.73
C ASN A 147 -15.69 -1.31 7.76
N LYS A 148 -14.40 -1.09 8.03
CA LYS A 148 -13.94 -0.03 8.95
C LYS A 148 -14.12 1.36 8.35
N LEU A 149 -13.91 1.49 7.04
CA LEU A 149 -14.10 2.75 6.32
C LEU A 149 -15.59 3.09 6.19
N GLU A 150 -16.44 2.10 5.97
CA GLU A 150 -17.89 2.24 5.93
C GLU A 150 -18.45 2.67 7.29
N GLU A 151 -18.04 2.00 8.38
CA GLU A 151 -18.48 2.35 9.73
C GLU A 151 -18.09 3.79 10.13
N ARG A 152 -16.87 4.22 9.78
CA ARG A 152 -16.33 5.53 10.20
C ARG A 152 -16.72 6.68 9.28
N PHE A 153 -16.81 6.43 7.98
CA PHE A 153 -16.95 7.47 6.96
C PHE A 153 -18.15 7.26 6.03
N GLN A 154 -18.96 6.21 6.24
CA GLN A 154 -20.11 5.86 5.40
C GLN A 154 -19.72 5.63 3.92
N ILE A 155 -18.51 5.11 3.71
CA ILE A 155 -17.93 4.85 2.40
C ILE A 155 -18.24 3.43 1.95
N LYS A 156 -18.82 3.32 0.75
CA LYS A 156 -19.01 2.03 0.05
C LYS A 156 -17.84 1.75 -0.86
N ARG A 157 -17.43 0.47 -0.91
CA ARG A 157 -16.37 -0.02 -1.78
C ARG A 157 -16.60 0.32 -3.27
N ASP A 158 -17.82 0.13 -3.75
CA ASP A 158 -18.14 0.23 -5.19
C ASP A 158 -18.08 1.66 -5.73
N ASP A 159 -18.01 2.65 -4.83
CA ASP A 159 -17.91 4.05 -5.20
C ASP A 159 -16.45 4.52 -5.39
N TRP A 160 -15.46 3.65 -5.17
CA TRP A 160 -14.04 4.02 -5.12
C TRP A 160 -13.21 3.44 -6.27
N PHE A 161 -12.16 4.17 -6.64
CA PHE A 161 -11.23 3.88 -7.74
C PHE A 161 -11.88 3.86 -9.13
N ILE A 162 -12.85 4.74 -9.35
CA ILE A 162 -13.51 4.89 -10.63
C ILE A 162 -12.52 5.54 -11.61
N VAL A 163 -12.01 4.77 -12.58
CA VAL A 163 -11.07 5.28 -13.58
C VAL A 163 -11.84 5.90 -14.75
N SER A 164 -11.87 7.24 -14.77
CA SER A 164 -12.54 8.07 -15.79
C SER A 164 -11.54 8.55 -16.84
N ASP A 165 -12.00 8.61 -18.09
CA ASP A 165 -11.32 9.24 -19.22
C ASP A 165 -11.74 10.70 -19.44
N VAL A 166 -12.83 11.14 -18.80
CA VAL A 166 -13.31 12.52 -18.85
C VAL A 166 -12.62 13.36 -17.78
N PRO A 167 -12.02 14.52 -18.09
CA PRO A 167 -11.41 15.41 -17.11
C PRO A 167 -12.42 15.94 -16.09
N GLU A 168 -11.94 16.23 -14.87
CA GLU A 168 -12.73 16.71 -13.72
C GLU A 168 -13.67 17.89 -14.03
N GLY A 169 -13.26 18.81 -14.91
CA GLY A 169 -14.03 20.01 -15.24
C GLY A 169 -15.19 19.85 -16.23
N ILE A 170 -15.40 18.67 -16.83
CA ILE A 170 -16.44 18.48 -17.86
C ILE A 170 -17.70 17.80 -17.30
N GLN A 171 -17.60 17.03 -16.20
CA GLN A 171 -18.75 16.33 -15.63
C GLN A 171 -19.73 17.25 -14.89
N GLU A 172 -19.26 18.33 -14.24
CA GLU A 172 -20.16 19.31 -13.60
C GLU A 172 -21.06 20.04 -14.61
N THR A 173 -20.58 20.23 -15.85
CA THR A 173 -21.33 20.89 -16.92
C THR A 173 -22.41 19.99 -17.52
N LEU A 174 -22.22 18.66 -17.47
CA LEU A 174 -23.18 17.68 -17.97
C LEU A 174 -24.30 17.37 -16.96
N GLN A 175 -24.04 17.48 -15.66
CA GLN A 175 -25.07 17.26 -14.62
C GLN A 175 -25.96 18.48 -14.36
N LYS A 176 -25.56 19.69 -14.76
CA LYS A 176 -26.36 20.93 -14.61
C LYS A 176 -27.20 21.29 -15.85
N GLY A 177 -27.20 20.45 -16.88
CA GLY A 177 -27.84 20.68 -18.17
C GLY A 177 -29.07 19.81 -18.46
N LEU A 178 -29.74 19.26 -17.44
CA LEU A 178 -30.97 18.46 -17.55
C LEU A 178 -32.06 19.01 -16.62
#